data_AF-A0A7S1Q2T9-F1
#
_entry.id   AF-A0A7S1Q2T9-F1
#
_cell.length_a   1.000
_cell.length_b   1.000
_cell.length_c   1.000
_cell.angle_alpha   90.00
_cell.angle_beta   90.00
_cell.angle_gamma   90.00
#
_symmetry.space_group_name_H-M   'P 1'
#
loop_
_entity.id
_entity.type
_entity.pdbx_description
1 polymer ?
#
loop_
_entity_poly.entity_id
_entity_poly.type
_entity_poly.pdbx_seq_one_letter_code
_entity_poly.pdbx_strand_id
1 'polypeptide(L)'
;MGGPPPPPGKGGGIDSEAIAQMRFQQAAAEYESSKNAGIAPEIAELSEYHGLDERATRALDEEMKKRRETFEADMQALWVGLEGARNPSGLLMMKLKDMRMGTFRGMSALDNRVQEFAKRFRLDTQAAVKLGEVLDKRDDPDGDMIKISKHLERSNKPSSLMMMLLRDLREGKPVKDPQHAAAIGSKVHEKELEKIMTRSKSRGGRGGRSRSRPRRGGGGDRGGGGDRGGGGDRGGGGDRGGGGSGG
;
A
#
# COMPACT_ATOMS: atom_id res chain seq x y z
N MET A 1 80.35 -16.28 -24.21
CA MET A 1 79.43 -16.75 -23.16
C MET A 1 78.02 -16.76 -23.74
N GLY A 2 77.53 -17.92 -24.18
CA GLY A 2 76.17 -18.09 -24.72
C GLY A 2 75.38 -18.97 -23.76
N GLY A 3 74.43 -18.38 -23.04
CA GLY A 3 73.57 -19.11 -22.11
C GLY A 3 72.53 -19.96 -22.84
N PRO A 4 72.14 -21.12 -22.28
CA PRO A 4 71.18 -22.02 -22.92
C PRO A 4 69.81 -21.35 -23.07
N PRO A 5 69.08 -21.66 -24.16
CA PRO A 5 67.77 -21.08 -24.42
C PRO A 5 66.77 -21.50 -23.33
N PRO A 6 65.86 -20.59 -22.92
CA PRO A 6 64.84 -20.90 -21.92
C PRO A 6 63.87 -21.97 -22.44
N PRO A 7 63.40 -22.86 -21.56
CA PRO A 7 62.48 -23.93 -21.95
C PRO A 7 61.15 -23.36 -22.45
N PRO A 8 60.53 -23.99 -23.46
CA PRO A 8 59.23 -23.58 -23.98
C PRO A 8 58.19 -23.64 -22.85
N GLY A 9 57.57 -22.49 -22.59
CA GLY A 9 56.53 -22.35 -21.57
C GLY A 9 55.42 -23.36 -21.81
N LYS A 10 55.14 -24.21 -20.80
CA LYS A 10 53.95 -25.06 -20.78
C LYS A 10 52.73 -24.15 -20.89
N GLY A 11 52.16 -24.05 -22.08
CA GLY A 11 50.91 -23.36 -22.31
C GLY A 11 49.85 -23.98 -21.39
N GLY A 12 49.28 -23.16 -20.50
CA GLY A 12 48.14 -23.55 -19.70
C GLY A 12 46.98 -23.83 -20.64
N GLY A 13 46.79 -25.10 -20.98
CA GLY A 13 45.59 -25.56 -21.66
C GLY A 13 44.41 -25.18 -20.78
N ILE A 14 43.46 -24.45 -21.33
CA ILE A 14 42.19 -24.18 -20.67
C ILE A 14 41.65 -25.54 -20.22
N ASP A 15 41.52 -25.74 -18.92
CA ASP A 15 41.20 -27.02 -18.32
C ASP A 15 39.93 -27.57 -18.96
N SER A 16 39.99 -28.81 -19.48
CA SER A 16 38.87 -29.49 -20.16
C SER A 16 37.58 -29.47 -19.33
N GLU A 17 37.73 -29.39 -18.00
CA GLU A 17 36.65 -29.28 -17.04
C GLU A 17 35.90 -27.95 -17.13
N ALA A 18 36.60 -26.83 -17.34
CA ALA A 18 36.00 -25.51 -17.52
C ALA A 18 35.14 -25.43 -18.79
N ILE A 19 35.56 -26.10 -19.88
CA ILE A 19 34.79 -26.16 -21.13
C ILE A 19 33.50 -26.97 -20.93
N ALA A 20 33.56 -28.09 -20.21
CA ALA A 20 32.38 -28.90 -19.91
C ALA A 20 31.39 -28.12 -19.03
N GLN A 21 31.88 -27.39 -18.03
CA GLN A 21 31.06 -26.59 -17.14
C GLN A 21 30.36 -25.43 -17.88
N MET A 22 31.07 -24.74 -18.78
CA MET A 22 30.49 -23.66 -19.59
C MET A 22 29.38 -24.17 -20.52
N ARG A 23 29.56 -25.34 -21.16
CA ARG A 23 28.52 -25.94 -22.01
C ARG A 23 27.28 -26.35 -21.22
N PHE A 24 27.47 -26.89 -20.02
CA PHE A 24 26.35 -27.23 -19.15
C PHE A 24 25.55 -25.99 -18.74
N GLN A 25 26.24 -24.90 -18.40
CA GLN A 25 25.59 -23.62 -18.08
C GLN A 25 24.83 -23.04 -19.29
N GLN A 26 25.40 -23.11 -20.50
CA GLN A 26 24.71 -22.68 -21.72
C GLN A 26 23.45 -23.51 -21.99
N ALA A 27 23.55 -24.84 -21.90
CA ALA A 27 22.40 -25.72 -22.11
C ALA A 27 21.29 -25.49 -21.06
N ALA A 28 21.66 -25.21 -19.81
CA ALA A 28 20.70 -24.87 -18.76
C ALA A 28 19.98 -23.53 -19.06
N ALA A 29 20.73 -22.50 -19.45
CA ALA A 29 20.16 -21.19 -19.81
C ALA A 29 19.25 -21.27 -21.05
N GLU A 30 19.62 -22.05 -22.07
CA GLU A 30 18.79 -22.28 -23.26
C GLU A 30 17.50 -23.02 -22.92
N TYR A 31 17.56 -23.99 -22.00
CA TYR A 31 16.38 -24.71 -21.54
C TYR A 31 15.40 -23.78 -20.79
N GLU A 32 15.91 -22.93 -19.89
CA GLU A 32 15.10 -21.93 -19.19
C GLU A 32 14.49 -20.92 -20.17
N SER A 33 15.27 -20.42 -21.14
CA SER A 33 14.78 -19.52 -22.17
C SER A 33 13.74 -20.17 -23.08
N SER A 34 13.89 -21.46 -23.39
CA SER A 34 12.95 -22.20 -24.23
C SER A 34 11.65 -22.51 -23.50
N LYS A 35 11.71 -22.79 -22.20
CA LYS A 35 10.54 -23.00 -21.36
C LYS A 35 9.67 -21.74 -21.26
N ASN A 36 10.31 -20.57 -21.24
CA ASN A 36 9.65 -19.27 -21.20
C ASN A 36 9.36 -18.68 -22.60
N ALA A 37 9.68 -19.41 -23.67
CA ALA A 37 9.49 -18.90 -25.03
C ALA A 37 8.01 -18.67 -25.33
N GLY A 38 7.65 -17.39 -25.55
CA GLY A 38 6.29 -16.97 -25.88
C GLY A 38 5.37 -16.69 -24.70
N ILE A 39 5.89 -16.74 -23.47
CA ILE A 39 5.21 -16.33 -22.24
C ILE A 39 5.61 -14.88 -21.93
N ALA A 40 4.64 -14.05 -21.55
CA ALA A 40 4.94 -12.67 -21.14
C ALA A 40 5.90 -12.64 -19.93
N PRO A 41 6.91 -11.75 -19.90
CA PRO A 41 7.93 -11.74 -18.86
C PRO A 41 7.34 -11.57 -17.45
N GLU A 42 6.27 -10.78 -17.30
CA GLU A 42 5.58 -10.56 -16.02
C GLU A 42 4.89 -11.84 -15.52
N ILE A 43 4.41 -12.69 -16.42
CA ILE A 43 3.79 -13.98 -16.10
C ILE A 43 4.85 -15.01 -15.73
N ALA A 44 6.01 -14.99 -16.42
CA ALA A 44 7.15 -15.81 -16.08
C ALA A 44 7.68 -15.47 -14.68
N GLU A 45 7.84 -14.18 -14.36
CA GLU A 45 8.26 -13.70 -13.04
C GLU A 45 7.27 -14.11 -11.94
N LEU A 46 5.96 -13.90 -12.15
CA LEU A 46 4.92 -14.35 -11.21
C LEU A 46 4.99 -15.87 -10.97
N SER A 47 5.25 -16.63 -12.03
CA SER A 47 5.32 -18.09 -11.96
C SER A 47 6.53 -18.59 -11.22
N GLU A 48 7.69 -17.99 -11.45
CA GLU A 48 8.90 -18.31 -10.72
C GLU A 48 8.77 -17.93 -9.24
N TYR A 49 8.30 -16.71 -8.95
CA TYR A 49 8.17 -16.19 -7.58
C TYR A 49 7.22 -17.05 -6.71
N HIS A 50 6.10 -17.50 -7.27
CA HIS A 50 5.13 -18.33 -6.53
C HIS A 50 5.31 -19.85 -6.74
N GLY A 51 6.32 -20.28 -7.49
CA GLY A 51 6.56 -21.70 -7.79
C GLY A 51 5.40 -22.37 -8.53
N LEU A 52 4.84 -21.69 -9.53
CA LEU A 52 3.75 -22.20 -10.35
C LEU A 52 4.26 -23.29 -11.32
N ASP A 53 3.41 -24.28 -11.56
CA ASP A 53 3.70 -25.32 -12.54
C ASP A 53 3.54 -24.79 -13.96
N GLU A 54 4.32 -25.34 -14.90
CA GLU A 54 4.35 -24.90 -16.29
C GLU A 54 2.97 -24.93 -16.96
N ARG A 55 2.11 -25.89 -16.56
CA ARG A 55 0.74 -25.97 -17.06
C ARG A 55 -0.11 -24.79 -16.60
N ALA A 56 -0.02 -24.39 -15.33
CA ALA A 56 -0.73 -23.21 -14.83
C ALA A 56 -0.19 -21.92 -15.44
N THR A 57 1.13 -21.79 -15.61
CA THR A 57 1.77 -20.64 -16.27
C THR A 57 1.27 -20.46 -17.70
N ARG A 58 1.29 -21.52 -18.52
CA ARG A 58 0.78 -21.46 -19.90
C ARG A 58 -0.72 -21.14 -19.94
N ALA A 59 -1.50 -21.71 -19.01
CA ALA A 59 -2.94 -21.42 -18.93
C ALA A 59 -3.22 -19.96 -18.55
N LEU A 60 -2.38 -19.36 -17.71
CA LEU A 60 -2.45 -17.95 -17.36
C LEU A 60 -2.08 -17.05 -18.53
N ASP A 61 -1.00 -17.36 -19.24
CA ASP A 61 -0.56 -16.62 -20.42
C ASP A 61 -1.62 -16.58 -21.53
N GLU A 62 -2.23 -17.72 -21.84
CA GLU A 62 -3.34 -17.80 -22.81
C GLU A 62 -4.57 -16.98 -22.39
N GLU A 63 -4.88 -16.93 -21.10
CA GLU A 63 -6.03 -16.14 -20.62
C GLU A 63 -5.73 -14.64 -20.62
N MET A 64 -4.52 -14.25 -20.23
CA MET A 64 -4.06 -12.86 -20.23
C MET A 64 -3.94 -12.27 -21.63
N LYS A 65 -3.59 -13.08 -22.63
CA LYS A 65 -3.58 -12.68 -24.05
C LYS A 65 -4.96 -12.21 -24.54
N LYS A 66 -6.05 -12.71 -23.96
CA LYS A 66 -7.44 -12.30 -24.28
C LYS A 66 -7.83 -11.00 -23.57
N ARG A 67 -7.21 -10.70 -22.43
CA ARG A 67 -7.57 -9.60 -21.52
C ARG A 67 -6.51 -8.49 -21.55
N ARG A 68 -6.06 -8.10 -22.74
CA ARG A 68 -4.95 -7.13 -22.91
C ARG A 68 -5.24 -5.77 -22.28
N GLU A 69 -6.50 -5.34 -22.30
CA GLU A 69 -6.91 -4.04 -21.74
C GLU A 69 -6.83 -4.01 -20.21
N THR A 70 -7.07 -5.14 -19.53
CA THR A 70 -7.02 -5.25 -18.06
C THR A 70 -5.77 -5.96 -17.55
N PHE A 71 -4.78 -6.18 -18.41
CA PHE A 71 -3.62 -7.03 -18.12
C PHE A 71 -2.90 -6.61 -16.84
N GLU A 72 -2.51 -5.34 -16.73
CA GLU A 72 -1.77 -4.82 -15.58
C GLU A 72 -2.56 -4.92 -14.27
N ALA A 73 -3.84 -4.54 -14.30
CA ALA A 73 -4.72 -4.59 -13.12
C ALA A 73 -5.01 -6.04 -12.67
N ASP A 74 -5.13 -6.97 -13.62
CA ASP A 74 -5.34 -8.39 -13.33
C ASP A 74 -4.04 -9.03 -12.80
N MET A 75 -2.88 -8.70 -13.37
CA MET A 75 -1.57 -9.16 -12.88
C MET A 75 -1.29 -8.70 -11.45
N GLN A 76 -1.57 -7.43 -11.15
CA GLN A 76 -1.41 -6.91 -9.79
C GLN A 76 -2.36 -7.61 -8.80
N ALA A 77 -3.61 -7.85 -9.19
CA ALA A 77 -4.58 -8.61 -8.39
C ALA A 77 -4.13 -10.04 -8.12
N LEU A 78 -3.56 -10.71 -9.13
CA LEU A 78 -3.01 -12.05 -8.97
C LEU A 78 -1.80 -12.06 -8.03
N TRP A 79 -0.87 -11.12 -8.16
CA TRP A 79 0.30 -11.01 -7.29
C TRP A 79 -0.10 -10.95 -5.81
N VAL A 80 -0.99 -10.00 -5.49
CA VAL A 80 -1.49 -9.79 -4.13
C VAL A 80 -2.34 -10.97 -3.62
N GLY A 81 -3.10 -11.60 -4.52
CA GLY A 81 -3.92 -12.76 -4.21
C GLY A 81 -3.09 -14.01 -3.88
N LEU A 82 -1.98 -14.22 -4.59
CA LEU A 82 -1.12 -15.39 -4.47
C LEU A 82 -0.12 -15.29 -3.30
N GLU A 83 0.32 -14.10 -2.92
CA GLU A 83 1.32 -13.86 -1.86
C GLU A 83 0.93 -14.43 -0.47
N GLY A 84 -0.35 -14.68 -0.21
CA GLY A 84 -0.83 -15.28 1.04
C GLY A 84 -1.43 -16.68 0.90
N ALA A 85 -1.35 -17.30 -0.28
CA ALA A 85 -2.06 -18.54 -0.57
C ALA A 85 -1.28 -19.77 -0.06
N ARG A 86 -1.96 -20.69 0.64
CA ARG A 86 -1.36 -21.97 1.06
C ARG A 86 -0.98 -22.87 -0.13
N ASN A 87 -1.70 -22.73 -1.25
CA ASN A 87 -1.45 -23.43 -2.50
C ASN A 87 -1.66 -22.43 -3.66
N PRO A 88 -0.60 -21.74 -4.13
CA PRO A 88 -0.72 -20.68 -5.13
C PRO A 88 -1.20 -21.22 -6.49
N SER A 89 -0.69 -22.36 -6.97
CA SER A 89 -1.15 -22.96 -8.24
C SER A 89 -2.64 -23.31 -8.20
N GLY A 90 -3.11 -23.93 -7.11
CA GLY A 90 -4.53 -24.23 -6.94
C GLY A 90 -5.42 -22.97 -6.92
N LEU A 91 -4.99 -21.91 -6.22
CA LEU A 91 -5.72 -20.64 -6.19
C LEU A 91 -5.73 -19.96 -7.56
N LEU A 92 -4.60 -19.98 -8.27
CA LEU A 92 -4.49 -19.44 -9.62
C LEU A 92 -5.47 -20.14 -10.57
N MET A 93 -5.54 -21.47 -10.56
CA MET A 93 -6.47 -22.22 -11.41
C MET A 93 -7.94 -21.85 -11.14
N MET A 94 -8.27 -21.55 -9.87
CA MET A 94 -9.59 -21.05 -9.51
C MET A 94 -9.83 -19.64 -10.07
N LYS A 95 -8.85 -18.73 -9.96
CA LYS A 95 -8.93 -17.38 -10.55
C LYS A 95 -9.02 -17.43 -12.08
N LEU A 96 -8.28 -18.32 -12.76
CA LEU A 96 -8.40 -18.53 -14.21
C LEU A 96 -9.79 -19.01 -14.61
N LYS A 97 -10.43 -19.85 -13.78
CA LYS A 97 -11.83 -20.22 -13.98
C LYS A 97 -12.74 -18.99 -13.88
N ASP A 98 -12.54 -18.14 -12.87
CA ASP A 98 -13.30 -16.89 -12.73
C ASP A 98 -13.07 -15.94 -13.93
N MET A 99 -11.85 -15.87 -14.46
CA MET A 99 -11.54 -15.07 -15.65
C MET A 99 -12.31 -15.56 -16.88
N ARG A 100 -12.34 -16.87 -17.11
CA ARG A 100 -13.08 -17.49 -18.21
C ARG A 100 -14.59 -17.31 -18.09
N MET A 101 -15.10 -17.25 -16.86
CA MET A 101 -16.52 -16.96 -16.60
C MET A 101 -16.84 -15.47 -16.65
N GLY A 102 -15.84 -14.59 -16.79
CA GLY A 102 -16.01 -13.14 -16.73
C GLY A 102 -16.36 -12.62 -15.33
N THR A 103 -16.22 -13.44 -14.28
CA THR A 103 -16.49 -13.06 -12.89
C THR A 103 -15.24 -12.51 -12.20
N PHE A 104 -14.05 -12.71 -12.78
CA PHE A 104 -12.82 -12.13 -12.25
C PHE A 104 -12.80 -10.61 -12.42
N ARG A 105 -12.94 -9.93 -11.29
CA ARG A 105 -12.80 -8.50 -11.13
C ARG A 105 -11.37 -8.24 -10.65
N GLY A 106 -10.49 -7.80 -11.55
CA GLY A 106 -9.12 -7.39 -11.20
C GLY A 106 -9.12 -6.20 -10.22
N MET A 107 -7.95 -5.64 -9.92
CA MET A 107 -7.87 -4.52 -8.96
C MET A 107 -8.67 -3.29 -9.39
N SER A 108 -8.83 -3.08 -10.70
CA SER A 108 -9.59 -1.96 -11.29
C SER A 108 -11.09 -2.04 -11.02
N ALA A 109 -11.61 -3.20 -10.65
CA ALA A 109 -13.01 -3.42 -10.35
C ALA A 109 -13.34 -3.36 -8.86
N LEU A 110 -12.37 -2.99 -8.01
CA LEU A 110 -12.68 -2.59 -6.64
C LEU A 110 -13.58 -1.36 -6.68
N ASP A 111 -14.73 -1.43 -6.00
CA ASP A 111 -15.64 -0.30 -5.86
C ASP A 111 -14.85 0.95 -5.40
N ASN A 112 -15.07 2.08 -6.07
CA ASN A 112 -14.48 3.37 -5.72
C ASN A 112 -14.64 3.66 -4.23
N ARG A 113 -15.74 3.21 -3.62
CA ARG A 113 -15.99 3.32 -2.18
C ARG A 113 -14.97 2.56 -1.34
N VAL A 114 -14.59 1.35 -1.74
CA VAL A 114 -13.56 0.54 -1.05
C VAL A 114 -12.19 1.17 -1.26
N GLN A 115 -11.90 1.72 -2.44
CA GLN A 115 -10.64 2.43 -2.72
C GLN A 115 -10.49 3.69 -1.86
N GLU A 116 -11.53 4.52 -1.78
CA GLU A 116 -11.56 5.70 -0.91
C GLU A 116 -11.41 5.32 0.56
N PHE A 117 -12.06 4.23 0.98
CA PHE A 117 -11.95 3.70 2.33
C PHE A 117 -10.51 3.25 2.64
N ALA A 118 -9.89 2.50 1.74
CA ALA A 118 -8.50 2.07 1.86
C ALA A 118 -7.55 3.27 1.95
N LYS A 119 -7.73 4.29 1.10
CA LYS A 119 -6.95 5.53 1.12
C LYS A 119 -7.13 6.30 2.44
N ARG A 120 -8.36 6.43 2.94
CA ARG A 120 -8.68 7.15 4.21
C ARG A 120 -7.97 6.54 5.42
N PHE A 121 -7.88 5.21 5.45
CA PHE A 121 -7.29 4.46 6.56
C PHE A 121 -5.87 3.98 6.30
N ARG A 122 -5.28 4.32 5.14
CA ARG A 122 -3.96 3.83 4.70
C ARG A 122 -3.86 2.32 4.80
N LEU A 123 -4.90 1.62 4.34
CA LEU A 123 -4.87 0.18 4.23
C LEU A 123 -3.88 -0.22 3.15
N ASP A 124 -3.12 -1.28 3.42
CA ASP A 124 -2.33 -1.93 2.39
C ASP A 124 -3.25 -2.51 1.30
N THR A 125 -2.68 -2.70 0.12
CA THR A 125 -3.40 -3.17 -1.05
C THR A 125 -4.05 -4.52 -0.83
N GLN A 126 -3.41 -5.41 -0.05
CA GLN A 126 -3.93 -6.74 0.22
C GLN A 126 -5.19 -6.69 1.10
N ALA A 127 -5.19 -5.86 2.14
CA ALA A 127 -6.35 -5.62 2.99
C ALA A 127 -7.51 -4.99 2.20
N ALA A 128 -7.22 -4.05 1.29
CA ALA A 128 -8.23 -3.41 0.44
C ALA A 128 -8.91 -4.40 -0.52
N VAL A 129 -8.13 -5.25 -1.21
CA VAL A 129 -8.66 -6.28 -2.10
C VAL A 129 -9.54 -7.28 -1.33
N LYS A 130 -9.04 -7.78 -0.20
CA LYS A 130 -9.78 -8.73 0.63
C LYS A 130 -11.04 -8.12 1.23
N LEU A 131 -11.05 -6.82 1.50
CA LEU A 131 -12.25 -6.10 1.94
C LEU A 131 -13.32 -6.09 0.85
N GLY A 132 -12.97 -5.73 -0.39
CA GLY A 132 -13.90 -5.78 -1.52
C GLY A 132 -14.50 -7.18 -1.72
N GLU A 133 -13.67 -8.22 -1.77
CA GLU A 133 -14.13 -9.61 -1.94
C GLU A 133 -15.09 -10.09 -0.83
N VAL A 134 -14.93 -9.59 0.39
CA VAL A 134 -15.78 -9.97 1.53
C VAL A 134 -17.07 -9.18 1.53
N LEU A 135 -17.02 -7.88 1.23
CA LEU A 135 -18.21 -7.03 1.17
C LEU A 135 -19.17 -7.42 0.04
N ASP A 136 -18.64 -7.89 -1.10
CA ASP A 136 -19.45 -8.39 -2.23
C ASP A 136 -20.36 -9.57 -1.85
N LYS A 137 -20.06 -10.29 -0.77
CA LYS A 137 -20.84 -11.44 -0.29
C LYS A 137 -21.79 -11.10 0.85
N ARG A 138 -21.87 -9.83 1.26
CA ARG A 138 -22.66 -9.38 2.41
C ARG A 138 -23.93 -8.69 1.93
N ASP A 139 -25.00 -8.84 2.72
CA ASP A 139 -26.29 -8.21 2.42
C ASP A 139 -26.27 -6.69 2.66
N ASP A 140 -25.45 -6.22 3.60
CA ASP A 140 -25.30 -4.80 3.98
C ASP A 140 -23.82 -4.38 4.02
N PRO A 141 -23.16 -4.21 2.86
CA PRO A 141 -21.76 -3.80 2.81
C PRO A 141 -21.54 -2.41 3.42
N ASP A 142 -22.52 -1.53 3.32
CA ASP A 142 -22.45 -0.14 3.77
C ASP A 142 -22.44 -0.04 5.29
N GLY A 143 -23.36 -0.75 5.95
CA GLY A 143 -23.42 -0.84 7.40
C GLY A 143 -22.15 -1.46 7.98
N ASP A 144 -21.59 -2.48 7.33
CA ASP A 144 -20.34 -3.10 7.76
C ASP A 144 -19.15 -2.15 7.59
N MET A 145 -19.04 -1.42 6.47
CA MET A 145 -18.00 -0.40 6.27
C MET A 145 -18.03 0.68 7.36
N ILE A 146 -19.22 1.15 7.74
CA ILE A 146 -19.38 2.16 8.82
C ILE A 146 -18.89 1.60 10.15
N LYS A 147 -19.22 0.35 10.48
CA LYS A 147 -18.79 -0.29 11.74
C LYS A 147 -17.29 -0.52 11.75
N ILE A 148 -16.72 -1.00 10.66
CA ILE A 148 -15.26 -1.19 10.51
C ILE A 148 -14.53 0.15 10.63
N SER A 149 -15.07 1.23 10.03
CA SER A 149 -14.53 2.59 10.18
C SER A 149 -14.33 2.96 11.64
N LYS A 150 -15.32 2.69 12.51
CA LYS A 150 -15.25 2.99 13.94
C LYS A 150 -14.12 2.23 14.65
N HIS A 151 -13.85 0.98 14.25
CA HIS A 151 -12.72 0.20 14.78
C HIS A 151 -11.37 0.77 14.34
N LEU A 152 -11.24 1.07 13.04
CA LEU A 152 -9.98 1.57 12.48
C LEU A 152 -9.60 2.95 13.03
N GLU A 153 -10.58 3.83 13.28
CA GLU A 153 -10.33 5.16 13.87
C GLU A 153 -9.69 5.10 15.27
N ARG A 154 -9.90 3.99 16.00
CA ARG A 154 -9.36 3.76 17.34
C ARG A 154 -8.04 2.99 17.34
N SER A 155 -7.61 2.47 16.19
CA SER A 155 -6.39 1.66 16.04
C SER A 155 -5.24 2.48 15.49
N ASN A 156 -4.01 2.15 15.90
CA ASN A 156 -2.77 2.65 15.28
C ASN A 156 -2.19 1.68 14.24
N LYS A 157 -2.83 0.51 14.04
CA LYS A 157 -2.46 -0.52 13.05
C LYS A 157 -3.71 -0.95 12.26
N PRO A 158 -4.24 -0.09 11.37
CA PRO A 158 -5.54 -0.32 10.74
C PRO A 158 -5.55 -1.57 9.85
N SER A 159 -4.49 -1.80 9.07
CA SER A 159 -4.34 -3.00 8.23
C SER A 159 -4.44 -4.33 9.00
N SER A 160 -3.67 -4.45 10.10
CA SER A 160 -3.67 -5.67 10.90
C SER A 160 -5.03 -5.91 11.56
N LEU A 161 -5.66 -4.86 12.09
CA LEU A 161 -6.99 -4.95 12.66
C LEU A 161 -8.05 -5.31 11.61
N MET A 162 -7.96 -4.71 10.42
CA MET A 162 -8.83 -5.04 9.28
C MET A 162 -8.73 -6.53 8.96
N MET A 163 -7.53 -7.10 8.87
CA MET A 163 -7.34 -8.51 8.57
C MET A 163 -7.97 -9.46 9.61
N MET A 164 -7.97 -9.08 10.89
CA MET A 164 -8.70 -9.83 11.93
C MET A 164 -10.22 -9.74 11.73
N LEU A 165 -10.75 -8.54 11.45
CA LEU A 165 -12.18 -8.34 11.21
C LEU A 165 -12.68 -9.04 9.93
N LEU A 166 -11.86 -9.07 8.87
CA LEU A 166 -12.18 -9.78 7.63
C LEU A 166 -12.34 -11.28 7.84
N ARG A 167 -11.62 -11.87 8.80
CA ARG A 167 -11.81 -13.28 9.18
C ARG A 167 -13.21 -13.51 9.73
N ASP A 168 -13.65 -12.69 10.68
CA ASP A 168 -15.00 -12.80 11.27
C ASP A 168 -16.10 -12.53 10.25
N LEU A 169 -15.90 -11.54 9.36
CA LEU A 169 -16.84 -11.23 8.28
C LEU A 169 -17.01 -12.36 7.27
N ARG A 170 -15.92 -13.06 6.93
CA ARG A 170 -15.96 -14.25 6.06
C ARG A 170 -16.76 -15.40 6.66
N GLU A 171 -16.77 -15.51 7.99
CA GLU A 171 -17.58 -16.48 8.73
C GLU A 171 -19.05 -16.01 8.86
N GLY A 172 -19.40 -14.85 8.30
CA GLY A 172 -20.75 -14.28 8.33
C GLY A 172 -21.10 -13.59 9.65
N LYS A 173 -20.15 -13.47 10.59
CA LYS A 173 -20.39 -12.83 11.88
C LYS A 173 -20.60 -11.32 11.70
N PRO A 174 -21.55 -10.70 12.42
CA PRO A 174 -21.73 -9.25 12.36
C PRO A 174 -20.53 -8.54 12.99
N VAL A 175 -20.15 -7.39 12.42
CA VAL A 175 -19.13 -6.52 13.02
C VAL A 175 -19.66 -5.99 14.34
N LYS A 176 -19.03 -6.40 15.45
CA LYS A 176 -19.35 -5.92 16.80
C LYS A 176 -18.95 -4.46 16.96
N ASP A 177 -19.48 -3.73 17.93
CA ASP A 177 -19.00 -2.37 18.24
C ASP A 177 -17.62 -2.40 18.91
N PRO A 178 -16.78 -1.35 18.74
CA PRO A 178 -15.45 -1.28 19.34
C PRO A 178 -15.52 -1.18 20.87
N GLN A 179 -15.10 -2.23 21.56
CA GLN A 179 -15.09 -2.29 23.04
C GLN A 179 -13.84 -1.67 23.66
N HIS A 180 -12.74 -1.60 22.92
CA HIS A 180 -11.44 -1.14 23.45
C HIS A 180 -11.31 0.40 23.44
N ALA A 181 -10.61 0.94 24.44
CA ALA A 181 -10.24 2.35 24.47
C ALA A 181 -9.38 2.74 23.25
N ALA A 182 -9.38 4.02 22.89
CA ALA A 182 -8.59 4.52 21.77
C ALA A 182 -7.10 4.25 22.01
N ALA A 183 -6.43 3.58 21.07
CA ALA A 183 -5.01 3.31 21.17
C ALA A 183 -4.21 4.62 21.17
N ILE A 184 -3.12 4.65 21.94
CA ILE A 184 -2.19 5.79 21.94
C ILE A 184 -1.67 6.01 20.51
N GLY A 185 -1.81 7.25 20.01
CA GLY A 185 -1.47 7.62 18.64
C GLY A 185 -2.55 7.32 17.58
N SER A 186 -3.72 6.84 17.98
CA SER A 186 -4.88 6.79 17.07
C SER A 186 -5.46 8.19 16.84
N LYS A 187 -6.16 8.39 15.71
CA LYS A 187 -6.81 9.68 15.39
C LYS A 187 -7.80 10.11 16.49
N VAL A 188 -8.51 9.14 17.09
CA VAL A 188 -9.42 9.42 18.20
C VAL A 188 -8.66 9.87 19.45
N HIS A 189 -7.55 9.19 19.78
CA HIS A 189 -6.69 9.58 20.89
C HIS A 189 -6.09 10.98 20.70
N GLU A 190 -5.60 11.31 19.51
CA GLU A 190 -5.10 12.66 19.19
C GLU A 190 -6.17 13.73 19.39
N LYS A 191 -7.40 13.47 18.92
CA LYS A 191 -8.54 14.38 19.08
C LYS A 191 -8.99 14.53 20.54
N GLU A 192 -8.94 13.44 21.32
CA GLU A 192 -9.20 13.47 22.76
C GLU A 192 -8.14 14.29 23.50
N LEU A 193 -6.86 14.11 23.16
CA LEU A 193 -5.74 14.86 23.72
C LEU A 193 -5.85 16.36 23.40
N GLU A 194 -6.17 16.72 22.17
CA GLU A 194 -6.39 18.11 21.74
C GLU A 194 -7.55 18.75 22.50
N LYS A 195 -8.64 18.02 22.72
CA LYS A 195 -9.80 18.48 23.51
C LYS A 195 -9.44 18.72 24.98
N ILE A 196 -8.56 17.89 25.55
CA ILE A 196 -8.06 18.07 26.92
C ILE A 196 -7.14 19.31 27.00
N MET A 197 -6.23 19.49 26.03
CA MET A 197 -5.32 20.65 26.01
C MET A 197 -6.06 21.98 25.83
N THR A 198 -7.05 22.04 24.93
CA THR A 198 -7.85 23.25 24.68
C THR A 198 -8.69 23.65 25.91
N ARG A 199 -9.27 22.68 26.62
CA ARG A 199 -9.99 22.92 27.89
C ARG A 199 -9.08 23.41 29.02
N SER A 200 -7.82 22.99 29.02
CA SER A 200 -6.83 23.41 30.02
C SER A 200 -6.41 24.87 29.80
N LYS A 201 -6.28 25.30 28.54
CA LYS A 201 -5.88 26.66 28.18
C LYS A 201 -6.95 27.71 28.48
N SER A 202 -8.25 27.36 28.38
CA SER A 202 -9.35 28.29 28.69
C SER A 202 -9.57 28.53 30.18
N ARG A 203 -9.08 27.65 31.06
CA ARG A 203 -9.18 27.83 32.52
C ARG A 203 -8.02 28.62 33.14
N GLY A 204 -6.85 28.65 32.51
CA GLY A 204 -5.68 29.40 33.00
C GLY A 204 -5.66 30.90 32.67
N GLY A 205 -6.50 31.36 31.73
CA GLY A 205 -6.44 32.74 31.20
C GLY A 205 -7.20 33.82 31.99
N ARG A 206 -7.88 33.47 33.09
CA ARG A 206 -8.62 34.45 33.92
C ARG A 206 -7.88 34.90 35.18
N GLY A 207 -6.70 34.36 35.47
CA GLY A 207 -5.88 34.75 36.61
C GLY A 207 -4.63 35.50 36.17
N GLY A 208 -4.65 36.84 36.14
CA GLY A 208 -3.41 37.62 36.02
C GLY A 208 -3.42 38.81 35.07
N ARG A 209 -4.49 39.61 35.03
CA ARG A 209 -4.37 41.01 34.59
C ARG A 209 -4.71 41.96 35.73
N SER A 210 -4.03 41.75 36.85
CA SER A 210 -3.76 42.77 37.87
C SER A 210 -2.72 43.76 37.30
N ARG A 211 -3.05 44.48 36.22
CA ARG A 211 -2.27 45.65 35.82
C ARG A 211 -3.05 46.88 36.24
N SER A 212 -2.69 47.31 37.43
CA SER A 212 -2.93 48.62 38.00
C SER A 212 -2.89 49.73 36.95
N ARG A 213 -3.92 50.58 37.02
CA ARG A 213 -3.95 52.00 36.61
C ARG A 213 -2.56 52.65 36.53
N PRO A 214 -2.38 53.59 35.60
CA PRO A 214 -2.57 54.97 36.04
C PRO A 214 -3.58 55.76 35.20
N ARG A 215 -4.25 56.67 35.91
CA ARG A 215 -5.09 57.77 35.42
C ARG A 215 -4.25 58.74 34.57
N ARG A 216 -4.74 59.10 33.39
CA ARG A 216 -4.63 60.40 32.68
C ARG A 216 -5.31 60.17 31.32
N GLY A 217 -6.45 60.77 30.98
CA GLY A 217 -6.73 62.20 30.96
C GLY A 217 -6.81 62.61 29.47
N GLY A 218 -7.92 63.25 29.06
CA GLY A 218 -8.17 63.74 27.70
C GLY A 218 -9.06 62.79 26.90
N GLY A 219 -10.31 63.11 26.55
CA GLY A 219 -10.82 64.41 26.12
C GLY A 219 -10.48 64.57 24.64
N GLY A 220 -11.43 64.28 23.76
CA GLY A 220 -11.18 64.29 22.32
C GLY A 220 -12.35 63.79 21.49
N ASP A 221 -13.40 64.61 21.45
CA ASP A 221 -14.28 64.76 20.29
C ASP A 221 -13.47 64.73 18.98
N ARG A 222 -13.89 63.89 18.02
CA ARG A 222 -14.19 64.29 16.63
C ARG A 222 -14.51 63.08 15.78
N GLY A 223 -15.68 63.15 15.16
CA GLY A 223 -16.06 62.30 14.05
C GLY A 223 -15.04 62.37 12.91
N GLY A 224 -15.04 61.32 12.10
CA GLY A 224 -14.20 61.21 10.92
C GLY A 224 -14.62 59.98 10.16
N GLY A 225 -15.61 60.16 9.28
CA GLY A 225 -15.86 59.23 8.19
C GLY A 225 -14.56 58.98 7.42
N GLY A 226 -14.39 57.74 6.99
CA GLY A 226 -13.19 57.31 6.31
C GLY A 226 -13.42 55.94 5.70
N ASP A 227 -14.12 55.95 4.57
CA ASP A 227 -13.85 55.03 3.46
C ASP A 227 -12.37 54.68 3.38
N ARG A 228 -12.07 53.38 3.37
CA ARG A 228 -10.97 52.82 2.57
C ARG A 228 -11.11 51.31 2.50
N GLY A 229 -11.45 50.87 1.29
CA GLY A 229 -11.21 49.51 0.85
C GLY A 229 -9.76 49.10 1.10
N GLY A 230 -9.58 47.81 1.28
CA GLY A 230 -8.28 47.18 1.42
C GLY A 230 -8.44 45.72 1.07
N GLY A 231 -8.28 45.41 -0.22
CA GLY A 231 -8.01 44.07 -0.68
C GLY A 231 -6.86 43.47 0.13
N GLY A 232 -7.04 42.23 0.54
CA GLY A 232 -6.05 41.47 1.28
C GLY A 232 -5.98 40.08 0.70
N ASP A 233 -5.25 39.96 -0.40
CA ASP A 233 -4.65 38.75 -0.93
C ASP A 233 -4.22 37.80 0.21
N ARG A 234 -4.89 36.64 0.30
CA ARG A 234 -4.39 35.50 1.07
C ARG A 234 -3.54 34.61 0.17
N GLY A 235 -2.41 35.16 -0.29
CA GLY A 235 -1.27 34.41 -0.77
C GLY A 235 -0.50 33.84 0.43
N GLY A 236 -0.97 32.73 0.98
CA GLY A 236 -0.28 32.00 2.05
C GLY A 236 0.69 30.97 1.48
N GLY A 237 1.84 31.43 1.01
CA GLY A 237 2.99 30.59 0.70
C GLY A 237 3.48 29.89 1.97
N GLY A 238 3.26 28.58 2.04
CA GLY A 238 3.78 27.70 3.07
C GLY A 238 4.98 26.93 2.55
N ASP A 239 6.10 27.63 2.36
CA ASP A 239 7.41 27.04 2.19
C ASP A 239 7.78 26.32 3.49
N ARG A 240 7.81 24.98 3.46
CA ARG A 240 8.37 24.14 4.53
C ARG A 240 9.43 23.25 3.92
N GLY A 241 10.57 23.87 3.61
CA GLY A 241 11.86 23.21 3.70
C GLY A 241 12.14 22.79 5.15
N GLY A 242 12.17 21.47 5.38
CA GLY A 242 12.82 20.82 6.52
C GLY A 242 13.34 19.50 5.97
N GLY A 243 14.64 19.30 5.80
CA GLY A 243 15.63 19.41 6.86
C GLY A 243 15.63 18.08 7.62
N GLY A 244 16.34 17.10 7.09
CA GLY A 244 16.33 15.73 7.61
C GLY A 244 17.52 14.91 7.14
N SER A 245 18.71 15.39 7.50
CA SER A 245 19.94 14.61 7.57
C SER A 245 19.78 13.42 8.52
N GLY A 246 20.22 12.23 8.12
CA GLY A 246 20.51 11.17 9.08
C GLY A 246 20.68 9.79 8.46
N GLY A 247 21.92 9.29 8.49
CA GLY A 247 22.23 7.85 8.55
C GLY A 247 22.49 7.18 7.22
#